data_AF-A0A1V5PZY3-F1
#
_entry.id   AF-A0A1V5PZY3-F1
#
_cell.length_a   1.000
_cell.length_b   1.000
_cell.length_c   1.000
_cell.angle_alpha   90.00
_cell.angle_beta   90.00
_cell.angle_gamma   90.00
#
_symmetry.space_group_name_H-M   'P 1'
#
loop_
_entity.id
_entity.type
_entity.pdbx_description
1 polymer ?
#
loop_
_entity_poly.entity_id
_entity_poly.type
_entity_poly.pdbx_seq_one_letter_code
_entity_poly.pdbx_strand_id
1 'polypeptide(L)'
;MEAVLDKETASYGVEVLRCEIQKIEPPEDVQAAMNNVVKAEQEKIAARDFASAVETKADGEKRAEIKKAEGVKQGLILSAEGKAEGIKIVANAEADRIKVVNEAADKYFIGNAQALKKLETVESALRENVKFIIDSDRVQTIVTDAAGVTPVPAETAVKK
;
A
#
# COMPACT_ATOMS: atom_id res chain seq x y z
N MET A 1 -20.16 48.84 -57.05
CA MET A 1 -19.07 49.69 -57.57
C MET A 1 -18.72 49.30 -59.00
N GLU A 2 -18.47 48.02 -59.27
CA GLU A 2 -18.16 47.48 -60.60
C GLU A 2 -19.16 47.88 -61.70
N ALA A 3 -20.47 47.65 -61.50
CA ALA A 3 -21.50 48.01 -62.48
C ALA A 3 -21.66 49.53 -62.76
N VAL A 4 -21.18 50.40 -61.87
CA VAL A 4 -21.19 51.86 -62.07
C VAL A 4 -19.98 52.28 -62.91
N LEU A 5 -18.83 51.66 -62.67
CA LEU A 5 -17.61 51.90 -63.43
C LEU A 5 -17.71 51.39 -64.87
N ASP A 6 -18.28 50.20 -65.09
CA ASP A 6 -18.51 49.64 -66.44
C ASP A 6 -19.40 50.55 -67.32
N LYS A 7 -20.40 51.19 -66.71
CA LYS A 7 -21.28 52.12 -67.43
C LYS A 7 -20.55 53.35 -67.96
N GLU A 8 -19.59 53.86 -67.19
CA GLU A 8 -18.80 55.03 -67.54
C GLU A 8 -17.66 54.69 -68.51
N THR A 9 -17.01 53.52 -68.34
CA THR A 9 -15.89 53.08 -69.19
C THR A 9 -16.32 52.52 -70.55
N ALA A 10 -17.59 52.14 -70.72
CA ALA A 10 -18.16 51.75 -72.01
C ALA A 10 -18.02 52.84 -73.09
N SER A 11 -18.03 54.12 -72.70
CA SER A 11 -17.83 55.25 -73.62
C SER A 11 -16.39 55.40 -74.13
N TYR A 12 -15.41 54.80 -73.41
CA TYR A 12 -13.99 54.86 -73.72
C TYR A 12 -13.43 53.55 -74.30
N GLY A 13 -14.29 52.53 -74.48
CA GLY A 13 -13.90 51.24 -75.08
C GLY A 13 -13.02 50.36 -74.17
N VAL A 14 -13.08 50.55 -72.86
CA VAL A 14 -12.31 49.77 -71.87
C VAL A 14 -13.26 48.94 -71.00
N GLU A 15 -13.00 47.64 -70.90
CA GLU A 15 -13.76 46.70 -70.05
C GLU A 15 -13.12 46.56 -68.67
N VAL A 16 -13.90 46.69 -67.59
CA VAL A 16 -13.41 46.52 -66.22
C VAL A 16 -13.59 45.05 -65.82
N LEU A 17 -12.48 44.35 -65.56
CA LEU A 17 -12.53 42.90 -65.25
C LEU A 17 -12.69 42.59 -63.76
N ARG A 18 -12.21 43.47 -62.87
CA ARG A 18 -12.27 43.31 -61.41
C ARG A 18 -12.01 44.64 -60.71
N CYS A 19 -12.87 44.98 -59.76
CA CYS A 19 -12.65 46.13 -58.88
C CYS A 19 -12.31 45.65 -57.47
N GLU A 20 -11.13 46.01 -56.97
CA GLU A 20 -10.74 45.78 -55.57
C GLU A 20 -10.61 47.11 -54.83
N ILE A 21 -11.13 47.15 -53.62
CA ILE A 21 -10.94 48.27 -52.71
C ILE A 21 -9.57 48.09 -52.06
N GLN A 22 -8.61 49.00 -52.33
CA GLN A 22 -7.28 48.91 -51.73
C GLN A 22 -7.25 49.33 -50.27
N LYS A 23 -7.58 50.59 -49.98
CA LYS A 23 -7.55 51.16 -48.62
C LYS A 23 -8.67 52.16 -48.44
N ILE A 24 -9.44 51.95 -47.38
CA ILE A 24 -10.33 52.96 -46.81
C ILE A 24 -9.69 53.36 -45.51
N GLU A 25 -9.26 54.62 -45.41
CA GLU A 25 -8.74 55.19 -44.17
C GLU A 25 -9.89 55.93 -43.48
N PRO A 26 -10.51 55.34 -42.44
CA PRO A 26 -11.50 56.05 -41.65
C PRO A 26 -10.84 57.22 -40.92
N PRO A 27 -11.55 58.32 -40.63
CA PRO A 27 -11.01 59.46 -39.89
C PRO A 27 -10.53 59.04 -38.48
N GLU A 28 -9.52 59.73 -37.95
CA GLU A 28 -8.84 59.37 -36.69
C GLU A 28 -9.79 59.19 -35.50
N ASP A 29 -10.84 60.03 -35.41
CA ASP A 29 -11.84 59.96 -34.33
C ASP A 29 -12.58 58.61 -34.29
N VAL A 30 -12.89 58.06 -35.46
CA VAL A 30 -13.59 56.76 -35.59
C VAL A 30 -12.65 55.61 -35.26
N GLN A 31 -11.38 55.70 -35.66
CA GLN A 31 -10.36 54.71 -35.32
C GLN A 31 -10.11 54.67 -33.81
N ALA A 32 -10.02 55.83 -33.16
CA ALA A 32 -9.83 55.93 -31.72
C ALA A 32 -11.01 55.34 -30.94
N ALA A 33 -12.25 55.67 -31.33
CA ALA A 33 -13.45 55.11 -30.72
C ALA A 33 -13.51 53.58 -30.90
N MET A 34 -13.20 53.08 -32.10
CA MET A 34 -13.19 51.64 -32.39
C MET A 34 -12.12 50.89 -31.56
N ASN A 35 -10.91 51.44 -31.46
CA ASN A 35 -9.83 50.86 -30.67
C ASN A 35 -10.17 50.79 -29.17
N ASN A 36 -10.85 51.80 -28.64
CA ASN A 36 -11.30 51.80 -27.24
C ASN A 36 -12.36 50.72 -26.99
N VAL A 37 -13.31 50.52 -27.91
CA VAL A 37 -14.33 49.46 -27.81
C VAL A 37 -13.68 48.07 -27.87
N VAL A 38 -12.78 47.84 -28.81
CA VAL A 38 -12.07 46.57 -28.94
C VAL A 38 -11.22 46.29 -27.71
N LYS A 39 -10.51 47.30 -27.19
CA LYS A 39 -9.70 47.16 -25.98
C LYS A 39 -10.57 46.79 -24.76
N ALA A 40 -11.70 47.47 -24.57
CA ALA A 40 -12.62 47.19 -23.47
C ALA A 40 -13.21 45.77 -23.56
N GLU A 41 -13.58 45.33 -24.75
CA GLU A 41 -14.10 43.97 -24.93
C GLU A 41 -13.02 42.91 -24.71
N GLN A 42 -11.79 43.15 -25.17
CA GLN A 42 -10.66 42.25 -24.91
C GLN A 42 -10.33 42.15 -23.43
N GLU A 43 -10.34 43.28 -22.71
CA GLU A 43 -10.14 43.28 -21.25
C GLU A 43 -11.25 42.48 -20.54
N LYS A 44 -12.50 42.59 -21.00
CA LYS A 44 -13.63 41.83 -20.46
C LYS A 44 -13.53 40.32 -20.75
N ILE A 45 -13.14 39.95 -21.97
CA ILE A 45 -12.93 38.55 -22.35
C ILE A 45 -11.78 37.97 -21.54
N ALA A 46 -10.64 38.67 -21.47
CA ALA A 46 -9.49 38.25 -20.68
C ALA A 46 -9.88 38.05 -19.21
N ALA A 47 -10.59 38.99 -18.59
CA ALA A 47 -11.04 38.86 -17.21
C ALA A 47 -11.94 37.64 -16.99
N ARG A 48 -12.84 37.34 -17.93
CA ARG A 48 -13.70 36.15 -17.89
C ARG A 48 -12.89 34.85 -18.01
N ASP A 49 -11.94 34.82 -18.93
CA ASP A 49 -11.08 33.66 -19.16
C ASP A 49 -10.19 33.40 -17.94
N PHE A 50 -9.65 34.45 -17.33
CA PHE A 50 -8.90 34.35 -16.07
C PHE A 50 -9.77 33.80 -14.93
N ALA A 51 -11.01 34.29 -14.77
CA ALA A 51 -11.91 33.78 -13.75
C ALA A 51 -12.23 32.29 -13.97
N SER A 52 -12.56 31.91 -15.21
CA SER A 52 -12.86 30.52 -15.57
C SER A 52 -11.66 29.59 -15.38
N ALA A 53 -10.45 30.06 -15.69
CA ALA A 53 -9.21 29.31 -15.48
C ALA A 53 -8.94 29.06 -13.99
N VAL A 54 -9.18 30.06 -13.14
CA VAL A 54 -9.02 29.93 -11.68
C VAL A 54 -10.02 28.93 -11.10
N GLU A 55 -11.30 29.01 -11.50
CA GLU A 55 -12.33 28.06 -11.07
C GLU A 55 -11.99 26.64 -11.50
N THR A 56 -11.64 26.44 -12.77
CA THR A 56 -11.28 25.12 -13.31
C THR A 56 -10.08 24.52 -12.59
N LYS A 57 -9.07 25.36 -12.27
CA LYS A 57 -7.89 24.92 -11.53
C LYS A 57 -8.26 24.51 -10.10
N ALA A 58 -9.05 25.32 -9.39
CA ALA A 58 -9.49 25.02 -8.03
C ALA A 58 -10.33 23.72 -7.97
N ASP A 59 -11.22 23.51 -8.93
CA ASP A 59 -11.98 22.27 -9.06
C ASP A 59 -11.09 21.07 -9.38
N GLY A 60 -10.08 21.27 -10.24
CA GLY A 60 -9.07 20.26 -10.55
C GLY A 60 -8.29 19.83 -9.30
N GLU A 61 -7.80 20.79 -8.52
CA GLU A 61 -7.07 20.56 -7.27
C GLU A 61 -7.94 19.84 -6.25
N LYS A 62 -9.19 20.28 -6.05
CA LYS A 62 -10.14 19.62 -5.16
C LYS A 62 -10.39 18.16 -5.55
N ARG A 63 -10.63 17.90 -6.85
CA ARG A 63 -10.84 16.54 -7.36
C ARG A 63 -9.59 15.68 -7.22
N ALA A 64 -8.40 16.25 -7.45
CA ALA A 64 -7.13 15.56 -7.27
C ALA A 64 -6.92 15.16 -5.80
N GLU A 65 -7.18 16.07 -4.86
CA GLU A 65 -7.01 15.80 -3.43
C GLU A 65 -8.00 14.73 -2.93
N ILE A 66 -9.26 14.78 -3.39
CA ILE A 66 -10.26 13.74 -3.09
C ILE A 66 -9.78 12.38 -3.60
N LYS A 67 -9.38 12.28 -4.86
CA LYS A 67 -8.89 11.02 -5.44
C LYS A 67 -7.65 10.49 -4.71
N LYS A 68 -6.76 11.38 -4.29
CA LYS A 68 -5.58 11.01 -3.50
C LYS A 68 -5.98 10.44 -2.14
N ALA A 69 -6.89 11.11 -1.42
CA ALA A 69 -7.40 10.64 -0.14
C ALA A 69 -8.14 9.29 -0.27
N GLU A 70 -8.95 9.12 -1.32
CA GLU A 70 -9.62 7.86 -1.64
C GLU A 70 -8.62 6.74 -1.93
N GLY A 71 -7.59 7.02 -2.74
CA GLY A 71 -6.52 6.07 -3.03
C GLY A 71 -5.74 5.63 -1.79
N VAL A 72 -5.42 6.58 -0.89
CA VAL A 72 -4.77 6.27 0.39
C VAL A 72 -5.67 5.39 1.26
N LYS A 73 -6.96 5.73 1.37
CA LYS A 73 -7.93 4.94 2.13
C LYS A 73 -8.05 3.51 1.58
N GLN A 74 -8.20 3.37 0.27
CA GLN A 74 -8.28 2.06 -0.38
C GLN A 74 -6.99 1.26 -0.21
N GLY A 75 -5.82 1.90 -0.36
CA GLY A 75 -4.53 1.25 -0.14
C GLY A 75 -4.35 0.74 1.29
N LEU A 76 -4.79 1.52 2.29
CA LEU A 76 -4.76 1.11 3.69
C LEU A 76 -5.68 -0.10 3.95
N ILE A 77 -6.88 -0.11 3.38
CA ILE A 77 -7.83 -1.23 3.49
C ILE A 77 -7.22 -2.49 2.89
N LEU A 78 -6.76 -2.43 1.63
CA LEU A 78 -6.16 -3.58 0.95
C LEU A 78 -4.92 -4.10 1.69
N SER A 79 -4.09 -3.21 2.24
CA SER A 79 -2.93 -3.62 3.04
C SER A 79 -3.36 -4.32 4.34
N ALA A 80 -4.39 -3.81 5.02
CA ALA A 80 -4.93 -4.43 6.23
C ALA A 80 -5.58 -5.79 5.93
N GLU A 81 -6.33 -5.90 4.85
CA GLU A 81 -6.95 -7.14 4.38
C GLU A 81 -5.89 -8.18 4.02
N GLY A 82 -4.86 -7.81 3.24
CA GLY A 82 -3.78 -8.72 2.89
C GLY A 82 -2.99 -9.20 4.12
N LYS A 83 -2.77 -8.33 5.12
CA LYS A 83 -2.15 -8.74 6.40
C LYS A 83 -3.05 -9.71 7.17
N ALA A 84 -4.34 -9.43 7.27
CA ALA A 84 -5.30 -10.28 7.97
C ALA A 84 -5.43 -11.66 7.30
N GLU A 85 -5.47 -11.69 5.97
CA GLU A 85 -5.50 -12.92 5.19
C GLU A 85 -4.21 -13.72 5.35
N GLY A 86 -3.05 -13.06 5.28
CA GLY A 86 -1.76 -13.69 5.55
C GLY A 86 -1.71 -14.35 6.93
N ILE A 87 -2.15 -13.65 7.98
CA ILE A 87 -2.22 -14.20 9.34
C ILE A 87 -3.15 -15.42 9.40
N LYS A 88 -4.32 -15.37 8.74
CA LYS A 88 -5.25 -16.50 8.69
C LYS A 88 -4.62 -17.71 8.01
N ILE A 89 -3.94 -17.52 6.89
CA ILE A 89 -3.27 -18.61 6.16
C ILE A 89 -2.20 -19.26 7.04
N VAL A 90 -1.37 -18.46 7.70
CA VAL A 90 -0.34 -18.97 8.61
C VAL A 90 -0.96 -19.72 9.79
N ALA A 91 -2.01 -19.16 10.41
CA ALA A 91 -2.69 -19.80 11.52
C ALA A 91 -3.33 -21.14 11.12
N ASN A 92 -3.94 -21.21 9.93
CA ASN A 92 -4.53 -22.44 9.41
C ASN A 92 -3.45 -23.48 9.11
N ALA A 93 -2.36 -23.09 8.47
CA ALA A 93 -1.24 -23.98 8.17
C ALA A 93 -0.63 -24.56 9.47
N GLU A 94 -0.49 -23.74 10.50
CA GLU A 94 0.00 -24.16 11.81
C GLU A 94 -0.98 -25.10 12.52
N ALA A 95 -2.27 -24.81 12.46
CA ALA A 95 -3.31 -25.69 13.00
C ALA A 95 -3.28 -27.07 12.33
N ASP A 96 -3.14 -27.12 11.01
CA ASP A 96 -3.06 -28.37 10.27
C ASP A 96 -1.76 -29.12 10.58
N ARG A 97 -0.63 -28.42 10.73
CA ARG A 97 0.63 -29.00 11.19
C ARG A 97 0.47 -29.68 12.55
N ILE A 98 -0.14 -29.00 13.53
CA ILE A 98 -0.38 -29.54 14.87
C ILE A 98 -1.29 -30.77 14.81
N LYS A 99 -2.34 -30.75 13.98
CA LYS A 99 -3.21 -31.93 13.77
C LYS A 99 -2.41 -33.13 13.26
N VAL A 100 -1.60 -32.94 12.22
CA VAL A 100 -0.78 -34.03 11.67
C VAL A 100 0.20 -34.58 12.70
N VAL A 101 0.83 -33.71 13.50
CA VAL A 101 1.72 -34.13 14.58
C VAL A 101 0.97 -34.91 15.67
N ASN A 102 -0.21 -34.44 16.09
CA ASN A 102 -1.03 -35.15 17.07
C ASN A 102 -1.50 -36.51 16.54
N GLU A 103 -1.96 -36.58 15.30
CA GLU A 103 -2.35 -37.85 14.68
C GLU A 103 -1.19 -38.83 14.57
N ALA A 104 0.01 -38.35 14.25
CA ALA A 104 1.21 -39.18 14.24
C ALA A 104 1.59 -39.63 15.65
N ALA A 105 1.52 -38.74 16.65
CA ALA A 105 1.76 -39.11 18.04
C ALA A 105 0.76 -40.18 18.51
N ASP A 106 -0.54 -40.02 18.28
CA ASP A 106 -1.55 -40.99 18.67
C ASP A 106 -1.34 -42.36 18.01
N LYS A 107 -0.87 -42.39 16.76
CA LYS A 107 -0.62 -43.65 16.02
C LYS A 107 0.68 -44.35 16.42
N TYR A 108 1.77 -43.59 16.63
CA TYR A 108 3.11 -44.17 16.81
C TYR A 108 3.62 -44.12 18.27
N PHE A 109 3.08 -43.26 19.13
CA PHE A 109 3.40 -43.16 20.55
C PHE A 109 2.37 -43.91 21.41
N ILE A 110 2.21 -45.22 21.25
CA ILE A 110 1.35 -46.04 22.13
C ILE A 110 2.22 -47.01 22.95
N GLY A 111 1.95 -47.13 24.25
CA GLY A 111 2.56 -48.14 25.13
C GLY A 111 4.01 -47.84 25.52
N ASN A 112 4.92 -48.80 25.27
CA ASN A 112 6.30 -48.78 25.79
C ASN A 112 7.13 -47.58 25.31
N ALA A 113 6.79 -47.00 24.15
CA ALA A 113 7.45 -45.79 23.63
C ALA A 113 7.18 -44.55 24.51
N GLN A 114 5.99 -44.42 25.09
CA GLN A 114 5.69 -43.33 26.03
C GLN A 114 6.41 -43.53 27.36
N ALA A 115 6.48 -44.76 27.85
CA ALA A 115 7.22 -45.08 29.07
C ALA A 115 8.72 -44.81 28.92
N LEU A 116 9.31 -45.22 27.80
CA LEU A 116 10.71 -44.94 27.47
C LEU A 116 10.97 -43.44 27.34
N LYS A 117 10.11 -42.69 26.63
CA LYS A 117 10.28 -41.24 26.48
C LYS A 117 10.15 -40.51 27.82
N LYS A 118 9.22 -40.92 28.68
CA LYS A 118 9.10 -40.41 30.06
C LYS A 118 10.37 -40.69 30.85
N LEU A 119 10.90 -41.91 30.81
CA LEU A 119 12.16 -42.27 31.49
C LEU A 119 13.37 -41.48 30.95
N GLU A 120 13.47 -41.28 29.64
CA GLU A 120 14.52 -40.47 28.99
C GLU A 120 14.43 -38.99 29.36
N THR A 121 13.20 -38.45 29.45
CA THR A 121 12.96 -37.06 29.87
C THR A 121 13.32 -36.87 31.34
N VAL A 122 13.01 -37.87 32.18
CA VAL A 122 13.41 -37.90 33.60
C VAL A 122 14.92 -38.03 33.73
N GLU A 123 15.59 -38.88 32.94
CA GLU A 123 17.06 -39.00 32.93
C GLU A 123 17.72 -37.67 32.57
N SER A 124 17.24 -37.00 31.52
CA SER A 124 17.78 -35.71 31.07
C SER A 124 17.56 -34.61 32.12
N ALA A 125 16.36 -34.55 32.70
CA ALA A 125 16.03 -33.60 33.77
C ALA A 125 16.88 -33.84 35.03
N LEU A 126 17.18 -35.11 35.36
CA LEU A 126 18.10 -35.47 36.43
C LEU A 126 19.51 -34.99 36.09
N ARG A 127 20.07 -35.32 34.91
CA ARG A 127 21.43 -34.91 34.51
C ARG A 127 21.68 -33.39 34.64
N GLU A 128 20.70 -32.56 34.29
CA GLU A 128 20.88 -31.11 34.30
C GLU A 128 20.62 -30.45 35.66
N ASN A 129 19.82 -31.06 36.56
CA ASN A 129 19.34 -30.39 37.78
C ASN A 129 19.75 -31.05 39.12
N VAL A 130 20.62 -32.07 39.15
CA VAL A 130 21.06 -32.60 40.46
C VAL A 130 22.09 -31.69 41.13
N LYS A 131 21.68 -31.02 42.21
CA LYS A 131 22.60 -30.42 43.17
C LYS A 131 22.88 -31.42 44.28
N PHE A 132 24.09 -31.98 44.32
CA PHE A 132 24.52 -32.90 45.37
C PHE A 132 24.80 -32.12 46.65
N ILE A 133 24.11 -32.46 47.74
CA ILE A 133 24.45 -32.01 49.09
C ILE A 133 25.16 -33.18 49.76
N ILE A 134 26.45 -32.99 50.05
CA ILE A 134 27.28 -33.96 50.74
C ILE A 134 27.29 -33.54 52.21
N ASP A 135 26.66 -34.34 53.07
CA ASP A 135 26.92 -34.33 54.51
C ASP A 135 27.66 -35.62 54.87
N SER A 136 28.53 -35.55 55.87
CA SER A 136 29.79 -36.31 56.04
C SER A 136 29.66 -37.84 56.18
N ASP A 137 28.48 -38.42 55.99
CA ASP A 137 28.29 -39.87 55.97
C ASP A 137 27.10 -40.36 55.10
N ARG A 138 26.36 -39.48 54.41
CA ARG A 138 25.22 -39.87 53.54
C ARG A 138 24.98 -38.89 52.39
N VAL A 139 25.04 -39.39 51.16
CA VAL A 139 24.58 -38.65 49.97
C VAL A 139 23.06 -38.84 49.86
N GLN A 140 22.30 -37.76 50.06
CA GLN A 140 20.85 -37.75 49.83
C GLN A 140 20.50 -36.82 48.68
N THR A 141 19.73 -37.33 47.72
CA THR A 141 19.19 -36.54 46.61
C THR A 141 17.74 -36.18 46.92
N ILE A 142 17.44 -34.88 47.06
CA ILE A 142 16.10 -34.38 47.44
C ILE A 142 15.01 -34.80 46.44
N VAL A 143 15.37 -35.04 45.18
CA VAL A 143 14.45 -35.49 44.12
C VAL A 143 14.09 -36.98 44.22
N THR A 144 14.94 -37.79 44.85
CA THR A 144 14.74 -39.25 44.95
C THR A 144 13.66 -39.62 45.97
N ASP A 145 13.51 -38.82 47.04
CA ASP A 145 12.49 -39.04 48.08
C ASP A 145 11.08 -38.62 47.60
N ALA A 146 11.00 -37.61 46.73
CA ALA A 146 9.73 -37.17 46.12
C ALA A 146 9.19 -38.14 45.04
N ALA A 147 10.03 -39.02 44.50
CA ALA A 147 9.68 -39.98 43.46
C ALA A 147 9.42 -41.42 43.99
N GLY A 148 9.58 -41.66 45.30
CA GLY A 148 9.23 -42.93 45.94
C GLY A 148 10.08 -44.14 45.51
N VAL A 149 11.29 -43.93 44.99
CA VAL A 149 12.17 -45.02 44.56
C VAL A 149 13.32 -45.17 45.56
N THR A 150 13.41 -46.34 46.19
CA THR A 150 14.51 -46.66 47.11
C THR A 150 15.83 -46.84 46.32
N PRO A 151 16.93 -46.19 46.73
CA PRO A 151 18.21 -46.41 46.11
C PRO A 151 18.75 -47.80 46.49
N VAL A 152 19.09 -48.60 45.48
CA VAL A 152 19.79 -49.88 45.67
C VAL A 152 21.24 -49.57 46.06
N PRO A 153 21.77 -50.13 47.17
CA PRO A 153 23.15 -49.89 47.58
C PRO A 153 24.12 -50.55 46.58
N ALA A 154 25.09 -49.77 46.10
CA ALA A 154 26.17 -50.27 45.27
C ALA A 154 27.05 -51.23 46.09
N GLU A 155 27.09 -52.49 45.67
CA GLU A 155 27.93 -53.52 46.25
C GLU A 155 29.42 -53.18 46.03
N THR A 156 30.17 -53.30 47.12
CA THR A 156 31.59 -52.99 47.29
C THR A 156 32.50 -53.61 46.21
N ALA A 157 33.12 -52.77 45.39
CA ALA A 157 34.32 -53.14 44.64
C ALA A 157 35.52 -53.22 45.61
N VAL A 158 35.89 -54.44 45.98
CA VAL A 158 37.05 -54.76 46.83
C VAL A 158 38.35 -54.62 46.03
N LYS A 159 39.31 -53.91 46.63
CA LYS A 159 40.71 -53.75 46.23
C LYS A 159 41.41 -55.10 45.94
N LYS A 160 42.10 -55.18 44.79
CA LYS A 160 43.52 -55.53 44.72
C LYS A 160 44.13 -55.08 43.40
#